data_AF-A0A9D4G1V9-F1
#
_entry.id   AF-A0A9D4G1V9-F1
#
_cell.length_a   1.000
_cell.length_b   1.000
_cell.length_c   1.000
_cell.angle_alpha   90.00
_cell.angle_beta   90.00
_cell.angle_gamma   90.00
#
_symmetry.space_group_name_H-M   'P 1'
#
loop_
_entity.id
_entity.type
_entity.pdbx_description
1 polymer ?
#
loop_
_entity_poly.entity_id
_entity_poly.type
_entity_poly.pdbx_seq_one_letter_code
_entity_poly.pdbx_strand_id
1 'polypeptide(L)' 'MCDYLANRAGAASFIQAEGGGRWGSWSPNWSNTCPEHSGICGITTKIESPQGLGDDTSLNDVKFFCCDD' A
#
# COMPACT_ATOMS: atom_id res chain seq x y z
N MET A 1 2.96 2.96 -9.36
CA MET A 1 2.48 1.75 -10.04
C MET A 1 1.59 2.21 -11.18
N CYS A 2 1.91 1.96 -12.46
CA CYS A 2 1.74 0.63 -13.02
C CYS A 2 2.58 0.27 -14.26
N ASP A 3 3.53 1.07 -14.76
CA ASP A 3 3.89 0.88 -16.18
C ASP A 3 5.31 0.48 -16.58
N TYR A 4 6.21 0.05 -15.67
CA TYR A 4 7.57 -0.30 -16.14
C TYR A 4 8.24 -1.57 -15.63
N LEU A 5 7.72 -2.21 -14.58
CA LEU A 5 8.38 -3.40 -13.99
C LEU A 5 7.56 -4.70 -14.06
N ALA A 6 6.37 -4.68 -14.68
CA ALA A 6 5.50 -5.84 -14.83
C ALA A 6 6.11 -7.01 -15.65
N ASN A 7 7.31 -6.84 -16.22
CA ASN A 7 7.89 -7.78 -17.19
C ASN A 7 9.17 -8.49 -16.73
N ARG A 8 9.59 -8.37 -15.46
CA ARG A 8 10.82 -9.03 -14.97
C ARG A 8 10.70 -9.90 -13.71
N ALA A 9 9.55 -9.89 -13.03
CA ALA A 9 9.31 -10.76 -11.88
C ALA A 9 8.04 -11.57 -12.15
N GLY A 10 8.15 -12.90 -12.20
CA GLY A 10 7.04 -13.79 -12.50
C GLY A 10 5.81 -13.50 -11.64
N ALA A 11 4.66 -13.33 -12.32
CA ALA A 11 3.30 -13.42 -11.78
C ALA A 11 2.93 -12.56 -10.56
N ALA A 12 3.43 -11.32 -10.44
CA ALA A 12 2.80 -10.34 -9.55
C ALA A 12 1.66 -9.62 -10.29
N SER A 13 0.41 -9.94 -9.97
CA SER A 13 -0.75 -9.12 -10.37
C SER A 13 -0.90 -7.96 -9.38
N PHE A 14 -1.12 -6.75 -9.90
CA PHE A 14 -1.30 -5.56 -9.07
C PHE A 14 -2.77 -5.30 -8.81
N ILE A 15 -3.11 -4.99 -7.56
CA ILE A 15 -4.44 -4.53 -7.16
C ILE A 15 -4.30 -3.05 -6.79
N GLN A 16 -5.02 -2.19 -7.49
CA GLN A 16 -5.08 -0.76 -7.23
C GLN A 16 -6.54 -0.31 -7.13
N ALA A 17 -6.86 0.49 -6.12
CA ALA A 17 -8.18 1.07 -5.99
C ALA A 17 -8.44 2.14 -7.07
N GLU A 18 -9.66 2.20 -7.59
CA GLU A 18 -10.07 3.19 -8.61
C GLU A 18 -10.21 4.62 -8.06
N GLY A 19 -10.22 4.79 -6.73
CA GLY A 19 -10.43 6.07 -6.04
C GLY A 19 -9.15 6.82 -5.61
N GLY A 20 -8.00 6.51 -6.20
CA GLY A 20 -6.75 7.21 -5.88
C GLY A 20 -6.75 8.69 -6.27
N GLY A 21 -6.16 9.55 -5.44
CA GLY A 21 -5.96 10.96 -5.76
C GLY A 21 -5.01 11.17 -6.95
N ARG A 22 -5.13 12.31 -7.64
CA ARG A 22 -4.30 12.64 -8.82
C ARG A 22 -2.92 13.23 -8.49
N TRP A 23 -2.63 13.42 -7.22
CA TRP A 23 -1.43 14.12 -6.74
C TRP A 23 -0.42 13.13 -6.14
N GLY A 24 0.86 13.52 -6.15
CA GLY A 24 1.97 12.71 -5.65
C GLY A 24 2.50 11.70 -6.66
N SER A 25 3.57 11.03 -6.29
CA SER A 25 4.16 9.93 -7.05
C SER A 25 4.48 8.77 -6.10
N TRP A 26 4.48 7.56 -6.65
CA TRP A 26 4.86 6.38 -5.89
C TRP A 26 6.37 6.38 -5.63
N SER A 27 6.76 5.89 -4.45
CA SER A 27 8.16 5.59 -4.17
C SER A 27 8.71 4.62 -5.23
N PRO A 28 9.93 4.85 -5.76
CA PRO A 28 10.57 3.90 -6.67
C PRO A 28 10.98 2.60 -5.94
N ASN A 29 11.11 2.65 -4.62
CA ASN A 29 11.44 1.50 -3.78
C ASN A 29 10.15 0.88 -3.26
N TRP A 30 9.93 -0.38 -3.62
CA TRP A 30 8.82 -1.21 -3.14
C TRP A 30 9.09 -1.76 -1.75
N SER A 31 8.03 -2.04 -1.00
CA SER A 31 8.14 -2.82 0.24
C SER A 31 8.57 -4.25 -0.07
N ASN A 32 9.18 -4.92 0.91
CA ASN A 32 9.47 -6.35 0.81
C ASN A 32 8.17 -7.15 0.61
N THR A 33 8.25 -8.24 -0.12
CA THR A 33 7.19 -9.25 -0.17
C THR A 33 7.15 -9.99 1.17
N CYS A 34 6.00 -10.58 1.49
CA CYS A 34 5.94 -11.54 2.58
C CYS A 34 6.91 -12.71 2.32
N PRO A 35 7.47 -13.32 3.38
CA PRO A 35 8.26 -14.55 3.27
C PRO A 35 7.55 -15.64 2.46
N GLU A 36 8.32 -16.60 1.93
CA GLU A 36 7.75 -17.77 1.28
C GLU A 36 6.75 -18.47 2.22
N HIS A 37 5.62 -18.93 1.67
CA HIS A 37 4.53 -19.59 2.41
C HIS A 37 3.83 -18.71 3.47
N SER A 38 3.83 -17.39 3.28
CA SER A 38 3.10 -16.46 4.14
C SER A 38 2.32 -15.42 3.32
N GLY A 39 1.24 -14.90 3.91
CA GLY A 39 0.35 -13.91 3.30
C GLY A 39 0.14 -12.68 4.18
N ILE A 40 -0.37 -11.58 3.59
CA ILE A 40 -0.77 -10.41 4.38
C ILE A 40 -1.99 -10.80 5.22
N CYS A 41 -1.84 -10.73 6.54
CA CYS A 41 -2.87 -11.09 7.52
C CYS A 41 -3.37 -9.90 8.34
N GLY A 42 -2.72 -8.74 8.23
CA GLY A 42 -3.08 -7.58 9.05
C GLY A 42 -2.54 -6.26 8.51
N ILE A 43 -3.17 -5.17 8.94
CA ILE A 43 -2.78 -3.81 8.61
C ILE A 43 -2.80 -2.92 9.86
N THR A 44 -1.88 -1.97 9.93
CA THR A 44 -1.98 -0.82 10.83
C THR A 44 -1.89 0.44 9.99
N THR A 45 -2.85 1.33 10.18
CA THR A 45 -2.93 2.60 9.48
C THR A 45 -2.39 3.73 10.35
N LYS A 46 -1.70 4.68 9.73
CA LYS A 46 -1.36 5.96 10.34
C LYS A 46 -2.35 6.99 9.81
N ILE A 47 -3.14 7.56 10.71
CA ILE A 47 -4.11 8.62 10.41
C ILE A 47 -3.74 9.88 11.17
N GLU A 48 -4.19 11.03 10.68
CA GLU A 48 -4.08 12.28 11.44
C GLU A 48 -5.10 12.30 12.58
N SER A 49 -4.72 12.94 13.69
CA SER A 49 -5.67 13.26 14.74
C SER A 49 -6.70 14.27 14.21
N PRO A 50 -7.96 14.22 14.66
CA PRO A 50 -8.98 15.19 14.24
C PRO A 50 -8.48 16.64 14.43
N GLN A 51 -8.55 17.48 13.40
CA GLN A 51 -8.04 18.86 13.43
C GLN A 51 -9.14 19.92 13.68
N GLY A 52 -10.43 19.56 13.65
CA GLY A 52 -11.55 20.47 13.95
C GLY A 52 -12.66 20.41 12.90
N LEU A 53 -13.04 21.57 12.34
CA LEU A 53 -14.09 21.70 11.33
C LEU A 53 -13.48 21.67 9.92
N GLY A 54 -13.41 20.50 9.29
CA GLY A 54 -12.89 20.25 7.94
C GLY A 54 -12.87 18.75 7.58
N ASP A 55 -12.48 18.41 6.35
CA ASP A 55 -12.16 17.01 5.96
C ASP A 55 -10.81 16.62 6.59
N ASP A 56 -10.83 16.25 7.87
CA ASP A 56 -9.62 16.02 8.68
C ASP A 56 -9.21 14.54 8.76
N THR A 57 -9.52 13.73 7.75
CA THR A 57 -9.25 12.29 7.84
C THR A 57 -8.70 11.74 6.54
N SER A 58 -7.38 11.84 6.40
CA SER A 58 -6.63 11.15 5.36
C SER A 58 -5.72 10.06 5.95
N LEU A 59 -5.50 9.02 5.16
CA LEU A 59 -4.55 7.95 5.45
C LEU A 59 -3.15 8.42 5.06
N ASN A 60 -2.26 8.52 6.03
CA ASN A 60 -0.89 9.01 5.81
C ASN A 60 0.11 7.89 5.55
N ASP A 61 -0.11 6.71 6.13
CA ASP A 61 0.79 5.57 5.99
C ASP A 61 0.09 4.24 6.31
N VAL A 62 0.66 3.14 5.83
CA VAL A 62 0.20 1.78 6.10
C VAL A 62 1.38 0.88 6.42
N LYS A 63 1.24 0.08 7.47
CA LYS A 63 2.12 -1.06 7.77
C LYS A 63 1.36 -2.37 7.60
N PHE A 64 1.89 -3.25 6.75
CA PHE A 64 1.37 -4.61 6.57
C PHE A 64 2.03 -5.61 7.52
N PHE A 65 1.28 -6.65 7.88
CA PHE A 65 1.77 -7.80 8.64
C PHE A 65 1.63 -9.05 7.80
N CYS A 66 2.70 -9.86 7.79
CA CYS A 66 2.70 -11.17 7.16
C CYS A 66 2.53 -12.23 8.24
N CYS A 67 1.69 -13.23 7.96
CA CYS A 67 1.51 -14.40 8.81
C CYS A 67 1.67 -15.64 7.94
N ASP A 68 2.18 -16.71 8.55
CA ASP A 68 2.10 -18.03 7.96
C ASP A 68 0.62 -18.42 7.77
N ASP A 69 0.33 -19.17 6.72
CA ASP A 69 -1.03 -19.66 6.42
C ASP A 69 -1.55 -20.67 7.47
#